data_AF-G8C880-F1
#
_entry.id   AF-G8C880-F1
#
_cell.length_a   1.000
_cell.length_b   1.000
_cell.length_c   1.000
_cell.angle_alpha   90.00
_cell.angle_beta   90.00
_cell.angle_gamma   90.00
#
_symmetry.space_group_name_H-M   'P 1'
#
loop_
_entity.id
_entity.type
_entity.pdbx_description
1 polymer ?
#
loop_
_entity_poly.entity_id
_entity_poly.type
_entity_poly.pdbx_seq_one_letter_code
_entity_poly.pdbx_strand_id
1 'polypeptide(L)'
;APTHWAAADLFRANFPAVDLDPDVLYVDAGRILTSAGASAGVDLCLHMVQRDHGAAAAANAAKMAVAPLHRSGGQAQFIIRNQPPASVIGEKTHLSEVLVWIEQNAHRELTLSDIADHAATSIRTLNRRFQAETG
;
A
#
# COMPACT_ATOMS: atom_id res chain seq x y z
N ALA A 1 -14.12 0.47 -5.46
CA ALA A 1 -13.86 -0.91 -4.98
C ALA A 1 -12.36 -1.10 -4.83
N PRO A 2 -11.87 -1.81 -3.80
CA PRO A 2 -10.46 -2.11 -3.66
C PRO A 2 -10.06 -3.39 -4.37
N THR A 3 -8.75 -3.54 -4.56
CA THR A 3 -8.10 -4.78 -4.99
C THR A 3 -6.72 -4.85 -4.33
N HIS A 4 -6.08 -6.01 -4.41
CA HIS A 4 -4.71 -6.15 -3.94
C HIS A 4 -3.79 -5.21 -4.70
N TRP A 5 -2.93 -4.46 -4.00
CA TRP A 5 -2.07 -3.44 -4.60
C TRP A 5 -1.27 -3.96 -5.81
N ALA A 6 -0.74 -5.18 -5.73
CA ALA A 6 0.04 -5.80 -6.81
C ALA A 6 -0.78 -6.07 -8.09
N ALA A 7 -2.11 -6.07 -8.01
CA ALA A 7 -3.02 -6.28 -9.13
C ALA A 7 -3.68 -4.97 -9.59
N ALA A 8 -3.43 -3.83 -8.94
CA ALA A 8 -4.17 -2.59 -9.18
C ALA A 8 -4.06 -2.10 -10.64
N ASP A 9 -2.86 -2.13 -11.23
CA ASP A 9 -2.66 -1.67 -12.60
C ASP A 9 -3.30 -2.61 -13.63
N LEU A 10 -3.16 -3.91 -13.44
CA LEU A 10 -3.82 -4.92 -14.27
C LEU A 10 -5.35 -4.79 -14.17
N PHE A 11 -5.87 -4.55 -12.97
CA PHE A 11 -7.30 -4.36 -12.74
C PHE A 11 -7.80 -3.10 -13.46
N ARG A 12 -7.09 -1.99 -13.35
CA ARG A 12 -7.44 -0.73 -14.01
C ARG A 12 -7.45 -0.87 -15.53
N ALA A 13 -6.49 -1.61 -16.10
CA ALA A 13 -6.44 -1.85 -17.54
C ALA A 13 -7.61 -2.70 -18.06
N ASN A 14 -8.01 -3.74 -17.31
CA ASN A 14 -9.06 -4.66 -17.73
C ASN A 14 -10.48 -4.20 -17.37
N PHE A 15 -10.62 -3.36 -16.33
CA PHE A 15 -11.91 -2.91 -15.80
C PHE A 15 -11.97 -1.38 -15.64
N PRO A 16 -11.80 -0.60 -16.72
CA PRO A 16 -11.67 0.87 -16.64
C PRO A 16 -12.94 1.59 -16.16
N ALA A 17 -14.10 0.91 -16.21
CA ALA A 17 -15.36 1.46 -15.72
C ALA A 17 -15.55 1.31 -14.19
N VAL A 18 -14.68 0.56 -13.52
CA VAL A 18 -14.73 0.41 -12.06
C VAL A 18 -13.97 1.55 -11.42
N ASP A 19 -14.62 2.27 -10.52
CA ASP A 19 -13.98 3.24 -9.63
C ASP A 19 -13.09 2.47 -8.64
N LEU A 20 -11.81 2.33 -8.97
CA LEU A 20 -10.84 1.55 -8.21
C LEU A 20 -10.15 2.43 -7.18
N ASP A 21 -10.25 2.04 -5.90
CA ASP A 21 -9.52 2.64 -4.79
C ASP A 21 -8.58 1.59 -4.17
N PRO A 22 -7.28 1.57 -4.56
CA PRO A 22 -6.32 0.62 -4.04
C PRO A 22 -5.83 0.97 -2.62
N ASP A 23 -6.18 2.14 -2.08
CA ASP A 23 -5.69 2.64 -0.80
C ASP A 23 -6.62 2.30 0.37
N VAL A 24 -7.62 1.44 0.18
CA VAL A 24 -8.54 1.00 1.24
C VAL A 24 -8.53 -0.53 1.41
N LEU A 25 -8.68 -1.02 2.64
CA LEU A 25 -8.73 -2.45 2.94
C LEU A 25 -10.03 -3.08 2.42
N TYR A 26 -11.16 -2.42 2.63
CA TYR A 26 -12.44 -2.89 2.12
C TYR A 26 -13.41 -1.73 1.91
N VAL A 27 -14.38 -1.96 1.04
CA VAL A 27 -15.50 -1.05 0.78
C VAL A 27 -16.81 -1.79 1.00
N ASP A 28 -17.69 -1.18 1.77
CA ASP A 28 -19.09 -1.60 1.93
C ASP A 28 -20.00 -0.71 1.07
N ALA A 29 -20.48 -1.23 -0.05
CA ALA A 29 -21.44 -0.56 -0.93
C ALA A 29 -22.88 -1.05 -0.68
N GLY A 30 -23.19 -1.45 0.55
CA GLY A 30 -24.49 -1.96 0.98
C GLY A 30 -24.72 -3.41 0.57
N ARG A 31 -25.02 -3.65 -0.72
CA ARG A 31 -25.31 -5.00 -1.24
C ARG A 31 -24.07 -5.77 -1.68
N ILE A 32 -23.03 -5.04 -2.07
CA ILE A 32 -21.77 -5.61 -2.55
C ILE A 32 -20.67 -5.06 -1.66
N LEU A 33 -19.91 -5.98 -1.09
CA LEU A 33 -18.77 -5.68 -0.24
C LEU A 33 -17.53 -6.26 -0.91
N THR A 34 -16.45 -5.49 -0.93
CA THR A 34 -15.22 -5.84 -1.65
C THR A 34 -14.01 -5.57 -0.76
N SER A 35 -13.00 -6.43 -0.82
CA SER A 35 -11.77 -6.30 -0.02
C SER A 35 -10.52 -6.32 -0.91
N ALA A 36 -9.44 -5.75 -0.39
CA ALA A 36 -8.15 -5.64 -1.05
C ALA A 36 -7.31 -6.93 -1.04
N GLY A 37 -7.83 -8.06 -0.54
CA GLY A 37 -7.08 -9.31 -0.48
C GLY A 37 -7.39 -10.14 0.77
N ALA A 38 -6.55 -11.14 1.04
CA ALA A 38 -6.83 -12.16 2.06
C ALA A 38 -7.01 -11.58 3.47
N SER A 39 -6.03 -10.85 3.99
CA SER A 39 -6.11 -10.27 5.34
C SER A 39 -7.22 -9.20 5.43
N ALA A 40 -7.35 -8.37 4.41
CA ALA A 40 -8.42 -7.38 4.34
C ALA A 40 -9.82 -8.02 4.22
N GLY A 41 -9.90 -9.25 3.70
CA GLY A 41 -11.11 -10.06 3.71
C GLY A 41 -11.52 -10.50 5.12
N VAL A 42 -10.56 -10.77 6.01
CA VAL A 42 -10.86 -11.02 7.44
C VAL A 42 -11.43 -9.75 8.08
N ASP A 43 -10.83 -8.59 7.81
CA ASP A 43 -11.32 -7.30 8.28
C ASP A 43 -12.77 -7.05 7.79
N LEU A 44 -13.08 -7.39 6.53
CA LEU A 44 -14.42 -7.29 5.96
C LEU A 44 -15.42 -8.26 6.60
N CYS A 45 -15.03 -9.51 6.86
CA CYS A 45 -15.86 -10.47 7.57
C CYS A 45 -16.22 -10.00 8.98
N LEU A 46 -15.25 -9.44 9.71
CA LEU A 46 -15.49 -8.88 11.05
C LEU A 46 -16.41 -7.66 11.00
N HIS A 47 -16.27 -6.80 9.99
CA HIS A 47 -17.20 -5.70 9.73
C HIS A 47 -18.64 -6.20 9.50
N MET A 48 -18.81 -7.26 8.70
CA MET A 48 -20.13 -7.87 8.47
C MET A 48 -20.73 -8.43 9.77
N VAL A 49 -19.95 -9.20 10.54
CA VAL A 49 -20.43 -9.73 11.83
C VAL A 49 -20.82 -8.59 12.78
N GLN A 50 -20.05 -7.50 12.81
CA GLN A 50 -20.38 -6.34 13.63
C GLN A 50 -21.69 -5.67 13.19
N ARG A 51 -21.91 -5.55 11.89
CA ARG A 51 -23.12 -4.96 11.31
C ARG A 51 -24.37 -5.80 11.59
N ASP A 52 -24.26 -7.11 11.47
CA ASP A 52 -25.40 -8.03 11.56
C ASP A 52 -25.69 -8.49 13.00
N HIS A 53 -24.67 -8.56 13.85
CA HIS A 53 -24.75 -9.16 15.18
C HIS A 53 -24.18 -8.29 16.31
N GLY A 54 -23.71 -7.08 15.99
CA GLY A 54 -23.20 -6.12 16.96
C GLY A 54 -21.76 -6.35 17.40
N ALA A 55 -21.23 -5.38 18.14
CA ALA A 55 -19.81 -5.31 18.51
C ALA A 55 -19.33 -6.49 19.37
N ALA A 56 -20.18 -7.03 20.25
CA ALA A 56 -19.82 -8.15 21.12
C ALA A 56 -19.56 -9.45 20.31
N ALA A 57 -20.40 -9.73 19.31
CA ALA A 57 -20.23 -10.88 18.43
C ALA A 57 -18.97 -10.74 17.58
N ALA A 58 -18.71 -9.55 17.02
CA ALA A 58 -17.50 -9.27 16.26
C ALA A 58 -16.23 -9.40 17.11
N ALA A 59 -16.26 -8.92 18.37
CA ALA A 59 -15.16 -9.09 19.31
C ALA A 59 -14.85 -10.55 19.63
N ASN A 60 -15.88 -11.39 19.74
CA ASN A 60 -15.68 -12.82 19.92
C ASN A 60 -15.11 -13.48 18.64
N ALA A 61 -15.68 -13.16 17.48
CA ALA A 61 -15.21 -13.68 16.19
C ALA A 61 -13.74 -13.31 15.92
N ALA A 62 -13.33 -12.08 16.21
CA ALA A 62 -11.94 -11.64 16.06
C ALA A 62 -10.97 -12.47 16.93
N LYS A 63 -11.34 -12.75 18.18
CA LYS A 63 -10.54 -13.60 19.09
C LYS A 63 -10.40 -15.02 18.54
N MET A 64 -11.50 -15.61 18.06
CA MET A 64 -11.50 -16.95 17.47
C MET A 64 -10.66 -17.03 16.19
N ALA A 65 -10.68 -15.96 15.39
CA ALA A 65 -9.89 -15.83 14.17
C ALA A 65 -8.43 -15.45 14.42
N VAL A 66 -8.02 -15.19 15.67
CA VAL A 66 -6.69 -14.68 16.03
C VAL A 66 -6.35 -13.43 15.21
N ALA A 67 -7.32 -12.53 15.08
CA ALA A 67 -7.25 -11.33 14.27
C ALA A 67 -7.42 -10.07 15.15
N PRO A 68 -6.84 -8.93 14.75
CA PRO A 68 -7.13 -7.66 15.40
C PRO A 68 -8.62 -7.32 15.23
N LEU A 69 -9.25 -6.82 16.30
CA LEU A 69 -10.68 -6.47 16.28
C LEU A 69 -10.98 -5.28 15.35
N HIS A 70 -10.06 -4.33 15.23
CA HIS A 70 -10.31 -3.14 14.44
C HIS A 70 -9.12 -2.75 13.57
N ARG A 71 -9.34 -2.85 12.26
CA ARG A 71 -8.66 -2.11 11.22
C ARG A 71 -9.76 -1.43 10.43
N SER A 72 -9.77 -0.10 10.40
CA SER A 72 -10.82 0.63 9.71
C SER A 72 -10.76 0.33 8.21
N GLY A 73 -11.91 0.19 7.53
CA GLY A 73 -11.93 -0.12 6.09
C GLY A 73 -11.16 0.89 5.24
N GLY A 74 -11.19 2.17 5.64
CA GLY A 74 -10.41 3.25 5.01
C GLY A 74 -8.94 3.31 5.41
N GLN A 75 -8.43 2.34 6.18
CA GLN A 75 -7.00 2.23 6.42
C GLN A 75 -6.30 1.82 5.11
N ALA A 76 -5.13 2.39 4.86
CA ALA A 76 -4.28 1.97 3.75
C ALA A 76 -3.81 0.52 3.89
N GLN A 77 -3.69 -0.17 2.76
CA GLN A 77 -2.92 -1.40 2.69
C GLN A 77 -1.47 -1.11 3.15
N PHE A 78 -0.83 -2.08 3.80
CA PHE A 78 0.61 -2.01 4.07
C PHE A 78 1.35 -2.17 2.75
N ILE A 79 1.49 -1.06 2.02
CA ILE A 79 2.16 -1.01 0.72
C ILE A 79 3.55 -0.41 0.96
N ILE A 80 4.59 -1.08 0.46
CA ILE A 80 5.87 -0.41 0.23
C ILE A 80 5.64 0.49 -0.99
N ARG A 81 5.32 1.78 -0.75
CA ARG A 81 4.92 2.75 -1.79
C ARG A 81 5.96 3.02 -2.88
N ASN A 82 7.13 2.40 -2.81
CA ASN A 82 8.27 2.65 -3.70
C ASN A 82 8.83 1.39 -4.36
N GLN A 83 8.08 0.29 -4.46
CA GLN A 83 8.55 -0.83 -5.27
C GLN A 83 8.23 -0.54 -6.75
N PRO A 84 9.22 -0.24 -7.61
CA PRO A 84 8.95 0.03 -9.02
C PRO A 84 8.25 -1.18 -9.63
N PRO A 85 7.21 -0.99 -10.46
CA PRO A 85 6.56 -2.11 -11.15
C PRO A 85 7.60 -2.85 -11.97
N ALA A 86 7.62 -4.18 -11.87
CA ALA A 86 8.52 -5.04 -12.63
C ALA A 86 8.41 -4.88 -14.17
N SER A 87 7.39 -4.15 -14.65
CA SER A 87 7.10 -3.93 -16.08
C SER A 87 7.49 -2.54 -16.61
N VAL A 88 8.08 -1.65 -15.81
CA VAL A 88 8.57 -0.37 -16.33
C VAL A 88 10.01 -0.53 -16.81
N ILE A 89 10.15 -0.97 -18.07
CA ILE A 89 11.37 -0.80 -18.89
C ILE A 89 11.40 0.65 -19.46
N GLY A 90 10.67 1.58 -18.84
CA GLY A 90 10.53 2.97 -19.26
C GLY A 90 11.20 3.88 -18.24
N GLU A 91 12.41 4.32 -18.56
CA GLU A 91 13.24 5.24 -17.78
C GLU A 91 13.45 4.82 -16.33
N LYS A 92 14.53 4.06 -16.08
CA LYS A 92 15.19 4.07 -14.78
C LYS A 92 15.50 5.53 -14.44
N THR A 93 14.68 6.16 -13.60
CA THR A 93 15.03 7.48 -13.08
C THR A 93 16.26 7.30 -12.20
N HIS A 94 17.15 8.29 -12.21
CA HIS A 94 18.32 8.28 -11.35
C HIS A 94 17.95 8.16 -9.85
N LEU A 95 16.69 8.42 -9.48
CA LEU A 95 16.16 8.24 -8.13
C LEU A 95 15.83 6.78 -7.80
N SER A 96 15.32 5.99 -8.76
CA SER A 96 14.98 4.58 -8.51
C SER A 96 16.23 3.75 -8.20
N GLU A 97 17.36 4.02 -8.85
CA GLU A 97 18.64 3.37 -8.54
C GLU A 97 19.16 3.74 -7.14
N VAL A 98 18.97 4.99 -6.72
CA VAL A 98 19.32 5.47 -5.38
C VAL A 98 18.45 4.81 -4.31
N LEU A 99 17.15 4.64 -4.56
CA LEU A 99 16.25 3.95 -3.63
C LEU A 99 16.63 2.48 -3.43
N VAL A 100 16.97 1.78 -4.52
CA VAL A 100 17.47 0.39 -4.45
C VAL A 100 18.75 0.32 -3.62
N TRP A 101 19.68 1.26 -3.82
CA TRP A 101 20.91 1.30 -3.04
C TRP A 101 20.65 1.59 -1.56
N ILE A 102 19.74 2.52 -1.23
CA ILE A 102 19.36 2.81 0.15
C ILE A 102 18.81 1.53 0.80
N GLU A 103 17.92 0.80 0.13
CA GLU A 103 17.33 -0.43 0.65
C GLU A 103 18.40 -1.50 0.93
N GLN A 104 19.34 -1.69 0.00
CA GLN A 104 20.47 -2.61 0.17
C GLN A 104 21.42 -2.20 1.30
N ASN A 105 21.52 -0.90 1.61
CA ASN A 105 22.41 -0.35 2.61
C ASN A 105 21.69 0.07 3.91
N ALA A 106 20.38 -0.18 4.06
CA ALA A 106 19.58 0.27 5.21
C ALA A 106 20.00 -0.36 6.55
N HIS A 107 20.87 -1.36 6.52
CA HIS A 107 21.50 -1.97 7.69
C HIS A 107 22.57 -1.08 8.33
N ARG A 108 22.94 0.05 7.73
CA ARG A 108 23.87 1.05 8.27
C ARG A 108 23.19 2.40 8.46
N GLU A 109 23.77 3.25 9.30
CA GLU A 109 23.36 4.66 9.38
C GLU A 109 23.77 5.38 8.09
N LEU A 110 22.78 5.82 7.31
CA LEU A 110 22.95 6.56 6.08
C LEU A 110 22.70 8.05 6.33
N THR A 111 23.66 8.90 6.01
CA THR A 111 23.47 10.36 6.01
C THR A 111 22.96 10.84 4.64
N LEU A 112 22.38 12.05 4.61
CA LEU A 112 22.03 12.70 3.34
C LEU A 112 23.25 12.92 2.43
N SER A 113 24.45 13.06 3.01
CA SER A 113 25.68 13.16 2.23
C SER A 113 25.98 11.84 1.52
N ASP A 114 25.90 10.71 2.23
CA ASP A 114 26.18 9.39 1.65
C ASP A 114 25.26 9.08 0.46
N ILE A 115 23.99 9.47 0.58
CA ILE A 115 23.00 9.28 -0.48
C ILE A 115 23.29 10.22 -1.66
N ALA A 116 23.64 11.48 -1.39
CA ALA A 116 23.97 12.46 -2.41
C ALA A 116 25.26 12.10 -3.19
N ASP A 117 26.27 11.59 -2.47
CA ASP A 117 27.53 11.12 -3.03
C ASP A 117 27.30 9.89 -3.93
N HIS A 118 26.51 8.91 -3.46
CA HIS A 118 26.12 7.77 -4.30
C HIS A 118 25.33 8.20 -5.54
N ALA A 119 24.44 9.18 -5.38
CA ALA A 119 23.65 9.74 -6.45
C ALA A 119 24.40 10.75 -7.35
N ALA A 120 25.72 10.94 -7.15
CA ALA A 120 26.56 11.90 -7.88
C ALA A 120 25.92 13.29 -8.03
N THR A 121 25.27 13.77 -6.97
CA THR A 121 24.47 14.99 -6.98
C THR A 121 24.62 15.76 -5.68
N SER A 122 24.22 17.03 -5.65
CA SER A 122 24.16 17.77 -4.39
C SER A 122 22.93 17.37 -3.57
N ILE A 123 23.02 17.45 -2.24
CA ILE A 123 21.88 17.23 -1.33
C ILE A 123 20.66 18.08 -1.73
N ARG A 124 20.88 19.32 -2.17
CA ARG A 124 19.81 20.21 -2.66
C ARG A 124 19.10 19.63 -3.89
N THR A 125 19.86 19.11 -4.85
CA THR A 125 19.31 18.52 -6.07
C THR A 125 18.63 17.19 -5.79
N LEU A 126 19.20 16.39 -4.88
CA LEU A 126 18.59 15.16 -4.36
C LEU A 126 17.22 15.46 -3.73
N ASN A 127 17.15 16.40 -2.79
CA ASN A 127 15.89 16.79 -2.14
C ASN A 127 14.85 17.28 -3.14
N ARG A 128 15.24 18.13 -4.10
CA ARG A 128 14.32 18.63 -5.14
C ARG A 128 13.76 17.48 -6.00
N ARG A 129 14.59 16.49 -6.34
CA ARG A 129 14.18 15.32 -7.13
C ARG A 129 13.24 14.41 -6.32
N PHE A 130 13.57 14.14 -5.07
CA PHE A 130 12.68 13.42 -4.16
C PHE A 130 11.31 14.09 -4.09
N GLN A 131 11.26 15.41 -3.84
CA GLN A 131 10.01 16.17 -3.80
C GLN A 131 9.22 16.11 -5.11
N ALA A 132 9.91 16.18 -6.26
CA ALA A 132 9.25 16.11 -7.56
C ALA A 132 8.64 14.72 -7.86
N GLU A 133 9.25 13.65 -7.37
CA GLU A 133 8.78 12.27 -7.61
C GLU A 133 7.80 11.77 -6.53
N THR A 134 7.88 12.26 -5.28
CA THR A 134 7.04 11.78 -4.17
C THR A 134 5.88 12.70 -3.78
N GLY A 135 5.88 13.96 -4.24
CA GLY A 135 4.89 14.98 -3.85
C GLY A 135 5.19 15.65 -2.53
#